data_AF-A0AAC8QIE5-F1
#
_entry.id   AF-A0AAC8QIE5-F1
#
_cell.length_a   1.000
_cell.length_b   1.000
_cell.length_c   1.000
_cell.angle_alpha   90.00
_cell.angle_beta   90.00
_cell.angle_gamma   90.00
#
_symmetry.space_group_name_H-M   'P 1'
#
loop_
_entity.id
_entity.type
_entity.pdbx_description
1 polymer ?
#
loop_
_entity_poly.entity_id
_entity_poly.type
_entity_poly.pdbx_seq_one_letter_code
_entity_poly.pdbx_strand_id
1 'polypeptide(L)'
;MKRPISSSPSQNEQLQADIEYLRELGARNIRVNQQQVTVRNLQRVGTNRPDLQFDYKGRRYHVEYDTPTSGRGPGHQSRITSNDPNAETILLIVP
;
A
#
# COMPACT_ATOMS: atom_id res chain seq x y z
N MET A 1 -14.28 11.63 -2.33
CA MET A 1 -14.09 11.04 -3.68
C MET A 1 -13.10 9.89 -3.55
N LYS A 2 -13.54 8.63 -3.74
CA LYS A 2 -12.69 7.43 -3.66
C LYS A 2 -11.75 7.43 -4.88
N ARG A 3 -10.46 7.70 -4.70
CA ARG A 3 -9.48 7.61 -5.80
C ARG A 3 -9.17 6.13 -6.03
N PRO A 4 -9.36 5.61 -7.26
CA PRO A 4 -9.02 4.22 -7.56
C PRO A 4 -7.50 4.03 -7.54
N ILE A 5 -7.07 2.80 -7.24
CA ILE A 5 -5.68 2.34 -7.35
C ILE A 5 -5.36 1.75 -8.72
N SER A 6 -6.36 1.16 -9.37
CA SER A 6 -6.25 0.61 -10.72
C SER A 6 -7.56 0.73 -11.50
N SER A 7 -7.58 0.23 -12.74
CA SER A 7 -8.82 0.07 -13.52
C SER A 7 -9.64 -1.15 -13.09
N SER A 8 -9.13 -2.02 -12.21
CA SER A 8 -9.87 -3.21 -11.75
C SER A 8 -10.89 -2.81 -10.68
N PRO A 9 -12.20 -3.05 -10.90
CA PRO A 9 -13.21 -2.82 -9.87
C PRO A 9 -12.95 -3.64 -8.60
N SER A 10 -12.55 -4.92 -8.73
CA SER A 10 -12.34 -5.81 -7.57
C SER A 10 -11.21 -5.32 -6.68
N GLN A 11 -10.10 -4.86 -7.25
CA GLN A 11 -8.98 -4.28 -6.48
C GLN A 11 -9.41 -3.01 -5.74
N ASN A 12 -10.20 -2.16 -6.39
CA ASN A 12 -10.69 -0.94 -5.77
C ASN A 12 -11.70 -1.22 -4.64
N GLU A 13 -12.57 -2.21 -4.80
CA GLU A 13 -13.51 -2.64 -3.76
C GLU A 13 -12.78 -3.24 -2.55
N GLN A 14 -11.84 -4.15 -2.79
CA GLN A 14 -11.04 -4.76 -1.72
C GLN A 14 -10.26 -3.71 -0.92
N LEU A 15 -9.63 -2.74 -1.60
CA LEU A 15 -8.95 -1.63 -0.94
C LEU A 15 -9.87 -0.87 0.02
N GLN A 16 -11.13 -0.62 -0.36
CA GLN A 16 -12.05 0.12 0.51
C GLN A 16 -12.46 -0.71 1.73
N ALA A 17 -12.71 -2.01 1.54
CA ALA A 17 -13.00 -2.92 2.64
C ALA A 17 -11.83 -2.98 3.64
N ASP A 18 -10.60 -3.07 3.13
CA ASP A 18 -9.40 -3.11 3.97
C ASP A 18 -9.18 -1.79 4.72
N ILE A 19 -9.46 -0.63 4.10
CA ILE A 19 -9.41 0.67 4.79
C ILE A 19 -10.43 0.75 5.92
N GLU A 20 -11.65 0.25 5.71
CA GLU A 20 -12.69 0.23 6.74
C GLU A 20 -12.28 -0.68 7.91
N TYR A 21 -11.84 -1.90 7.61
CA TYR A 21 -11.32 -2.84 8.60
C TYR A 21 -10.13 -2.28 9.39
N LEU A 22 -9.16 -1.65 8.72
CA LEU A 22 -7.99 -1.06 9.36
C LEU A 22 -8.37 0.10 10.29
N ARG A 23 -9.40 0.89 9.95
CA ARG A 23 -9.92 1.93 10.83
C ARG A 23 -10.55 1.33 12.10
N GLU A 24 -11.32 0.26 11.96
CA GLU A 24 -11.91 -0.46 13.10
C GLU A 24 -10.83 -1.05 14.01
N LEU A 25 -9.73 -1.56 13.43
CA LEU A 25 -8.57 -2.03 14.18
C LEU A 25 -7.78 -0.90 14.87
N GLY A 26 -8.03 0.37 14.54
CA GLY A 26 -7.31 1.51 15.09
C GLY A 26 -5.97 1.79 14.40
N ALA A 27 -5.78 1.33 13.16
CA ALA A 27 -4.63 1.72 12.35
C ALA A 27 -4.64 3.22 12.06
N ARG A 28 -3.45 3.80 11.88
CA ARG A 28 -3.24 5.24 11.68
C ARG A 28 -2.45 5.49 10.39
N ASN A 29 -2.37 6.76 10.00
CA ASN A 29 -1.61 7.20 8.82
C ASN A 29 -1.96 6.43 7.53
N ILE A 30 -3.25 6.08 7.40
CA ILE A 30 -3.81 5.37 6.24
C ILE A 30 -3.74 6.29 5.02
N ARG A 31 -2.98 5.88 4.00
CA ARG A 31 -2.70 6.65 2.78
C ARG A 31 -2.83 5.75 1.57
N VAL A 32 -3.38 6.30 0.49
CA VAL A 32 -3.64 5.58 -0.75
C VAL A 32 -2.88 6.24 -1.89
N ASN A 33 -2.17 5.45 -2.71
CA ASN A 33 -1.47 5.93 -3.91
C ASN A 33 -0.49 7.11 -3.68
N GLN A 34 0.02 7.22 -2.45
CA GLN A 34 0.93 8.29 -2.06
C GLN A 34 2.38 7.85 -2.27
N GLN A 35 3.25 8.76 -2.71
CA GLN A 35 4.67 8.44 -2.77
C GLN A 35 5.24 8.18 -1.37
N GLN A 36 6.15 7.21 -1.28
CA GLN A 36 6.86 6.92 -0.04
C GLN A 36 7.68 8.14 0.38
N VAL A 37 7.67 8.42 1.69
CA VAL A 37 8.42 9.52 2.32
C VAL A 37 9.18 8.98 3.52
N THR A 38 10.32 9.58 3.82
CA THR A 38 11.11 9.25 5.02
C THR A 38 10.36 9.64 6.30
N VAL A 39 10.67 8.93 7.38
CA VAL A 39 10.03 9.14 8.69
C VAL A 39 10.44 10.46 9.35
N ARG A 40 11.69 10.88 9.17
CA ARG A 40 12.28 12.02 9.90
C ARG A 40 11.98 13.38 9.29
N ASN A 41 11.84 13.48 7.98
CA ASN A 41 11.74 14.76 7.28
C ASN A 41 10.74 14.76 6.11
N LEU A 42 9.89 13.72 6.00
CA LEU A 42 8.91 13.56 4.92
C LEU A 42 9.53 13.69 3.52
N GLN A 43 10.82 13.43 3.38
CA GLN A 43 11.53 13.52 2.13
C GLN A 43 11.13 12.35 1.25
N ARG A 44 10.82 12.60 -0.02
CA ARG A 44 10.46 11.54 -0.96
C ARG A 44 11.64 10.58 -1.12
N VAL A 45 11.41 9.28 -0.93
CA VAL A 45 12.43 8.22 -1.13
C VAL A 45 12.37 7.59 -2.52
N GLY A 46 11.48 8.07 -3.39
CA GLY A 46 11.32 7.62 -4.76
C GLY A 46 9.98 8.05 -5.35
N THR A 47 9.73 7.67 -6.61
CA THR A 47 8.45 7.93 -7.27
C THR A 47 7.40 6.85 -7.02
N ASN A 48 7.78 5.76 -6.33
CA ASN A 48 6.94 4.61 -6.08
C ASN A 48 5.78 4.94 -5.12
N ARG A 49 4.59 4.43 -5.42
CA ARG A 49 3.33 4.74 -4.75
C ARG A 49 2.65 3.45 -4.32
N PRO A 50 2.89 2.95 -3.10
CA PRO A 50 2.14 1.81 -2.63
C PRO A 50 0.64 2.10 -2.67
N ASP A 51 -0.13 1.11 -3.11
CA ASP A 51 -1.59 1.24 -3.24
C ASP A 51 -2.21 1.64 -1.90
N LEU A 52 -1.77 0.98 -0.83
CA LEU A 52 -2.16 1.29 0.55
C LEU A 52 -0.93 1.34 1.47
N GLN A 53 -0.93 2.31 2.37
CA GLN A 53 0.09 2.47 3.41
C GLN A 53 -0.61 2.76 4.74
N PHE A 54 -0.16 2.17 5.84
CA PHE A 54 -0.69 2.44 7.16
C PHE A 54 0.31 2.08 8.26
N ASP A 55 0.07 2.60 9.47
CA ASP A 55 0.81 2.24 10.67
C ASP A 55 -0.13 1.50 11.64
N TYR A 56 0.32 0.37 12.18
CA TYR A 56 -0.42 -0.42 13.16
C TYR A 56 0.52 -1.05 14.18
N LYS A 57 0.20 -0.91 15.47
CA LYS A 57 1.00 -1.44 16.60
C LYS A 57 2.51 -1.14 16.50
N GLY A 58 2.86 0.09 16.12
CA GLY A 58 4.25 0.55 16.02
C GLY A 58 5.01 0.06 14.78
N ARG A 59 4.35 -0.62 13.84
CA ARG A 59 4.90 -1.10 12.58
C ARG A 59 4.26 -0.37 11.40
N ARG A 60 5.02 -0.22 10.31
CA ARG A 60 4.54 0.32 9.04
C ARG A 60 4.27 -0.80 8.06
N TYR A 61 3.20 -0.65 7.29
CA TYR A 61 2.80 -1.59 6.26
C TYR A 61 2.59 -0.88 4.94
N HIS A 62 2.98 -1.55 3.86
CA HIS A 62 2.68 -1.22 2.48
C HIS A 62 1.95 -2.42 1.86
N VAL A 63 0.84 -2.18 1.17
CA VAL A 63 0.09 -3.22 0.47
C VAL A 63 0.04 -2.86 -1.00
N GLU A 64 0.37 -3.84 -1.84
CA GLU A 64 0.14 -3.84 -3.29
C GLU A 64 -1.03 -4.79 -3.58
N TYR A 65 -2.03 -4.31 -4.30
CA TYR A 65 -3.13 -5.15 -4.77
C TYR A 65 -2.80 -5.52 -6.21
N ASP A 66 -2.77 -6.81 -6.49
CA ASP A 66 -2.42 -7.33 -7.80
C ASP A 66 -3.46 -8.35 -8.28
N THR A 67 -3.45 -8.68 -9.56
CA THR A 67 -4.32 -9.74 -10.10
C THR A 67 -3.51 -11.02 -10.33
N PRO A 68 -4.14 -12.21 -10.37
CA PRO A 68 -3.44 -13.46 -10.66
C PRO A 68 -2.69 -13.46 -12.00
N THR A 69 -3.12 -12.62 -12.93
CA THR A 69 -2.56 -12.47 -14.28
C THR A 69 -1.50 -11.38 -14.39
N SER A 70 -1.35 -10.53 -13.38
CA SER A 70 -0.40 -9.43 -13.39
C SER A 70 0.96 -9.93 -12.93
N GLY A 71 1.89 -10.06 -13.89
CA GLY A 71 3.29 -10.41 -13.59
C GLY A 71 4.10 -9.27 -12.96
N ARG A 72 3.46 -8.20 -12.46
CA ARG A 72 4.13 -6.96 -12.01
C ARG A 72 4.39 -6.91 -10.51
N GLY A 73 3.60 -7.63 -9.71
CA GLY A 73 3.66 -7.64 -8.25
C GLY A 73 5.06 -7.83 -7.65
N PRO A 74 5.85 -8.84 -8.07
CA PRO A 74 7.19 -9.07 -7.50
C PRO A 74 8.15 -7.88 -7.71
N GLY A 75 8.08 -7.24 -8.89
CA GLY A 75 8.92 -6.09 -9.22
C GLY A 75 8.55 -4.84 -8.41
N HIS A 76 7.27 -4.63 -8.17
CA HIS A 76 6.79 -3.55 -7.30
C HIS A 76 7.16 -3.79 -5.84
N GLN A 77 6.93 -4.99 -5.32
CA GLN A 77 7.24 -5.35 -3.94
C GLN A 77 8.73 -5.13 -3.62
N SER A 78 9.64 -5.57 -4.50
CA SER A 78 11.08 -5.38 -4.34
C SER A 78 11.48 -3.91 -4.21
N ARG A 79 10.92 -3.04 -5.06
CA ARG A 79 11.20 -1.59 -5.03
C ARG A 79 10.67 -0.92 -3.77
N ILE A 80 9.46 -1.27 -3.33
CA ILE A 80 8.85 -0.72 -2.11
C ILE A 80 9.69 -1.05 -0.89
N THR A 81 10.09 -2.31 -0.77
CA THR A 81 10.92 -2.79 0.34
C THR A 81 12.30 -2.13 0.31
N SER A 82 12.91 -1.95 -0.87
CA SER A 82 14.20 -1.24 -0.97
C SER A 82 14.12 0.22 -0.53
N ASN A 83 13.00 0.90 -0.76
CA ASN A 83 12.82 2.31 -0.39
C ASN A 83 12.49 2.49 1.10
N ASP A 84 11.89 1.48 1.74
CA ASP A 84 11.54 1.50 3.16
C ASP A 84 11.74 0.11 3.78
N PRO A 85 13.00 -0.26 4.11
CA PRO A 85 13.32 -1.61 4.59
C PRO A 85 12.77 -1.90 6.00
N ASN A 86 12.24 -0.89 6.68
CA ASN A 86 11.62 -1.03 8.00
C ASN A 86 10.09 -1.22 7.91
N ALA A 87 9.51 -1.11 6.71
CA ALA A 87 8.10 -1.41 6.47
C ALA A 87 7.92 -2.86 6.05
N GLU A 88 6.78 -3.43 6.42
CA GLU A 88 6.34 -4.72 5.91
C GLU A 88 5.57 -4.52 4.60
N THR A 89 6.04 -5.15 3.52
CA THR A 89 5.40 -5.06 2.21
C THR A 89 4.60 -6.33 1.91
N ILE A 90 3.29 -6.19 1.79
CA ILE A 90 2.33 -7.25 1.51
C ILE A 90 1.92 -7.16 0.03
N LEU A 91 1.99 -8.28 -0.68
CA LEU A 91 1.38 -8.45 -2.00
C LEU A 91 0.08 -9.22 -1.84
N LEU A 92 -1.06 -8.58 -2.10
CA LEU A 92 -2.38 -9.18 -2.01
C LEU A 92 -2.92 -9.45 -3.42
N ILE A 93 -3.15 -10.72 -3.74
CA ILE A 93 -3.75 -11.11 -5.03
C ILE A 93 -5.27 -11.06 -4.91
N VAL A 94 -5.89 -10.16 -5.68
CA VAL A 94 -7.34 -9.98 -5.79
C VAL A 94 -7.81 -10.62 -7.10
N PRO A 95 -8.75 -11.58 -7.06
CA PRO A 95 -9.32 -12.21 -8.25
C PRO A 95 -9.98 -11.25 -9.25
#